data_AF-A0A101WHC7-F1
#
_entry.id   AF-A0A101WHC7-F1
#
_cell.length_a   1.000
_cell.length_b   1.000
_cell.length_c   1.000
_cell.angle_alpha   90.00
_cell.angle_beta   90.00
_cell.angle_gamma   90.00
#
_symmetry.space_group_name_H-M   'P 1'
#
loop_
_entity.id
_entity.type
_entity.pdbx_description
1 polymer ?
#
loop_
_entity_poly.entity_id
_entity_poly.type
_entity_poly.pdbx_seq_one_letter_code
_entity_poly.pdbx_strand_id
1 'polypeptide(L)' 'MQNLSTKELNYVKDLLSWELLSAKKCFQYSNQETNPSHQKVFSDAANLHQQNYQSLLNYINQINNKQGGQTH' A
#
# COMPACT_ATOMS: atom_id res chain seq x y z
N MET A 1 5.10 -19.69 -14.53
CA MET A 1 4.33 -18.85 -13.59
C MET A 1 5.29 -18.13 -12.69
N GLN A 2 5.12 -16.83 -12.47
CA GLN A 2 5.96 -16.09 -11.53
C GLN A 2 5.40 -16.33 -10.13
N ASN A 3 5.97 -17.33 -9.44
CA ASN A 3 5.66 -17.61 -8.04
C ASN A 3 6.55 -16.74 -7.18
N LEU A 4 5.97 -16.01 -6.22
CA LEU A 4 6.74 -15.30 -5.20
C LEU A 4 7.24 -16.30 -4.16
N SER A 5 8.51 -16.22 -3.82
CA SER A 5 9.08 -16.92 -2.67
C SER A 5 8.52 -16.35 -1.36
N THR A 6 8.64 -17.12 -0.27
CA THR A 6 8.30 -16.64 1.08
C THR A 6 9.03 -15.34 1.44
N LYS A 7 10.28 -15.19 1.00
CA LYS A 7 11.07 -13.98 1.23
C LYS A 7 10.46 -12.76 0.53
N GLU A 8 10.05 -12.92 -0.73
CA GLU A 8 9.39 -11.84 -1.48
C GLU A 8 8.01 -11.50 -0.91
N LEU A 9 7.24 -12.51 -0.49
CA LEU A 9 5.95 -12.30 0.18
C LEU A 9 6.11 -11.51 1.48
N ASN A 10 7.15 -11.78 2.26
CA ASN A 10 7.45 -11.03 3.48
C ASN A 10 7.79 -9.56 3.16
N TYR A 11 8.58 -9.29 2.11
CA TYR A 11 8.84 -7.91 1.70
C TYR A 11 7.57 -7.17 1.27
N VAL A 12 6.67 -7.83 0.52
CA VAL A 12 5.40 -7.19 0.14
C VAL A 12 4.51 -6.93 1.36
N LYS A 13 4.49 -7.84 2.33
CA LYS A 13 3.78 -7.63 3.60
C LYS A 13 4.32 -6.43 4.37
N ASP A 14 5.64 -6.26 4.42
CA ASP A 14 6.27 -5.11 5.07
C ASP A 14 5.90 -3.81 4.34
N LEU A 15 5.97 -3.79 3.00
CA LEU A 15 5.57 -2.65 2.18
C LEU A 15 4.08 -2.29 2.39
N LEU A 16 3.18 -3.27 2.38
CA LEU A 16 1.76 -3.05 2.68
C LEU A 16 1.56 -2.41 4.07
N SER A 17 2.32 -2.88 5.06
CA SER A 17 2.24 -2.33 6.43
C SER A 17 2.76 -0.89 6.49
N TRP A 18 3.83 -0.59 5.76
CA TRP A 18 4.42 0.74 5.65
C TRP A 18 3.49 1.72 4.94
N GLU A 19 2.94 1.36 3.78
CA GLU A 19 2.01 2.23 3.05
C GLU A 19 0.76 2.53 3.89
N LEU A 20 0.20 1.54 4.58
CA LEU A 20 -0.97 1.75 5.44
C LEU A 20 -0.66 2.66 6.64
N LEU A 21 0.50 2.47 7.29
CA LEU A 21 0.91 3.31 8.41
C LEU A 21 1.16 4.76 7.96
N SER A 22 1.87 4.94 6.86
CA SER A 22 2.17 6.24 6.27
C SER A 22 0.88 6.98 5.87
N ALA A 23 -0.06 6.30 5.21
CA ALA A 23 -1.36 6.88 4.87
C ALA A 23 -2.09 7.43 6.12
N LYS A 24 -2.16 6.62 7.18
CA LYS A 24 -2.80 7.02 8.45
C LYS A 24 -2.08 8.18 9.13
N LYS A 25 -0.75 8.17 9.15
CA LYS A 25 0.05 9.24 9.77
C LYS A 25 -0.04 10.55 9.00
N CYS A 26 0.07 10.52 7.68
CA CYS A 26 -0.11 11.69 6.84
C CYS A 26 -1.52 12.28 7.01
N PHE A 27 -2.57 11.45 7.03
CA PHE A 27 -3.92 11.91 7.32
C PHE A 27 -4.06 12.49 8.73
N GLN A 28 -3.44 11.89 9.74
CA GLN A 28 -3.43 12.45 11.08
C GLN A 28 -2.75 13.84 11.10
N TYR A 29 -1.61 13.99 10.43
CA TYR A 29 -0.88 15.26 10.36
C TYR A 29 -1.61 16.32 9.57
N SER A 30 -2.32 15.98 8.49
CA SER A 30 -3.15 16.95 7.76
C SER A 30 -4.26 17.53 8.64
N ASN A 31 -4.80 16.75 9.58
CA ASN A 31 -5.82 17.23 10.54
C ASN A 31 -5.24 18.08 11.68
N GLN A 32 -3.92 18.00 11.92
CA GLN A 32 -3.24 18.74 12.98
C GLN A 32 -2.53 20.00 12.46
N GLU A 33 -2.29 20.08 11.15
CA GLU A 33 -1.63 21.19 10.51
C GLU A 33 -2.58 22.38 10.33
N THR A 34 -2.08 23.57 10.60
CA THR A 34 -2.83 24.83 10.52
C THR A 34 -2.46 25.64 9.28
N ASN A 35 -1.26 25.43 8.74
CA ASN A 35 -0.85 26.03 7.48
C ASN A 35 -1.51 25.32 6.29
N PRO A 36 -2.34 26.01 5.48
CA PRO A 36 -3.07 25.38 4.37
C PRO A 36 -2.18 24.70 3.32
N SER A 37 -0.99 25.24 3.04
CA SER A 37 -0.09 24.66 2.05
C SER A 37 0.52 23.35 2.53
N HIS A 38 0.91 23.28 3.81
CA HIS A 38 1.44 22.07 4.43
C HIS A 38 0.35 21.02 4.62
N GLN A 39 -0.85 21.42 5.03
CA GLN A 39 -2.01 20.54 5.14
C GLN A 39 -2.29 19.83 3.81
N LYS A 40 -2.20 20.56 2.69
CA LYS A 40 -2.36 19.99 1.36
C LYS A 40 -1.29 18.93 1.07
N VAL A 41 -0.02 19.19 1.40
CA VAL A 41 1.07 18.22 1.23
C VAL A 41 0.79 16.93 2.01
N PHE A 42 0.38 17.03 3.28
CA PHE A 42 0.03 15.86 4.08
C PHE A 42 -1.18 15.10 3.52
N SER A 43 -2.20 15.82 3.03
CA SER A 43 -3.39 15.21 2.44
C SER A 43 -3.06 14.47 1.13
N ASP A 44 -2.25 15.09 0.26
CA ASP A 44 -1.79 14.49 -0.99
C ASP A 44 -0.94 13.24 -0.71
N ALA A 45 -0.03 13.31 0.28
CA ALA A 45 0.78 12.17 0.70
C ALA A 45 -0.07 11.02 1.26
N ALA A 46 -1.10 11.32 2.07
CA ALA A 46 -2.02 10.31 2.58
C ALA A 46 -2.74 9.56 1.45
N ASN A 47 -3.22 10.31 0.46
CA ASN A 47 -3.88 9.75 -0.72
C ASN A 47 -2.92 8.89 -1.55
N LEU A 48 -1.69 9.34 -1.77
CA LEU A 48 -0.68 8.60 -2.51
C LEU A 48 -0.35 7.26 -1.84
N HIS A 49 -0.10 7.27 -0.52
CA HIS A 49 0.17 6.05 0.23
C HIS A 49 -1.00 5.07 0.22
N GLN A 50 -2.25 5.57 0.28
CA GLN A 50 -3.44 4.73 0.13
C GLN A 50 -3.52 4.08 -1.26
N GLN A 51 -3.23 4.84 -2.33
CA GLN A 51 -3.20 4.32 -3.70
C GLN A 51 -2.10 3.26 -3.89
N ASN A 52 -0.92 3.47 -3.32
CA ASN A 52 0.18 2.51 -3.33
C ASN A 52 -0.21 1.21 -2.61
N TYR A 53 -0.81 1.32 -1.42
CA TYR A 53 -1.33 0.17 -0.68
C TYR A 53 -2.32 -0.65 -1.54
N GLN A 54 -3.29 0.03 -2.16
CA GLN A 54 -4.29 -0.64 -3.01
C GLN A 54 -3.64 -1.31 -4.23
N SER A 55 -2.63 -0.67 -4.82
CA SER A 55 -1.90 -1.21 -5.97
C SER A 55 -1.12 -2.48 -5.60
N LEU A 56 -0.42 -2.48 -4.46
CA LEU A 56 0.27 -3.65 -3.92
C LEU A 56 -0.71 -4.79 -3.59
N LEU A 57 -1.84 -4.46 -2.98
CA LEU A 57 -2.88 -5.43 -2.64
C LEU A 57 -3.46 -6.08 -3.89
N ASN A 58 -3.77 -5.28 -4.92
CA ASN A 58 -4.25 -5.77 -6.21
C ASN A 58 -3.23 -6.67 -6.88
N TYR A 59 -1.94 -6.31 -6.86
CA TYR A 59 -0.87 -7.14 -7.39
C TYR A 59 -0.80 -8.51 -6.72
N ILE A 60 -0.86 -8.57 -5.39
CA ILE A 60 -0.86 -9.85 -4.64
C ILE A 60 -2.10 -10.68 -4.96
N ASN A 61 -3.28 -10.06 -5.04
CA ASN A 61 -4.51 -10.78 -5.41
C ASN A 61 -4.42 -11.36 -6.83
N GLN A 62 -3.84 -10.63 -7.78
CA GLN A 62 -3.63 -11.14 -9.14
C GLN A 62 -2.66 -12.33 -9.18
N ILE A 63 -1.59 -12.30 -8.38
CA ILE A 63 -0.65 -13.43 -8.29
C ILE A 63 -1.33 -14.66 -7.69
N ASN A 64 -2.06 -14.49 -6.59
CA ASN A 64 -2.78 -15.59 -5.94
C ASN A 64 -3.82 -16.22 -6.89
N ASN A 65 -4.59 -15.39 -7.61
CA ASN A 65 -5.58 -15.87 -8.58
C ASN A 65 -4.95 -16.60 -9.78
N LYS A 66 -3.76 -16.18 -10.23
CA LYS A 66 -3.02 -16.88 -11.30
C LYS A 66 -2.46 -18.23 -10.84
N GLN A 67 -2.22 -18.42 -9.55
CA GLN A 67 -1.75 -19.70 -8.98
C GLN A 67 -2.88 -20.72 -8.80
N GLY A 68 -4.12 -20.27 -8.58
CA GLY A 68 -5.30 -21.15 -8.46
C GLY A 68 -5.84 -21.73 -9.78
N GLY A 69 -5.24 -21.39 -10.93
CA GLY A 69 -5.71 -21.81 -12.26
C GLY A 69 -5.00 -23.02 -12.89
N GLN A 70 -4.13 -23.72 -12.14
CA GLN A 70 -3.40 -24.90 -12.64
C GLN A 70 -3.60 -26.15 -11.76
N THR A 71 -4.82 -26.36 -11.28
CA THR A 71 -5.23 -27.68 -10.80
C THR A 71 -6.26 -28.26 -11.77
N HIS A 72 -5.82 -28.67 -12.96
CA HIS A 72 -6.45 -29.70 -13.80
C HIS A 72 -5.42 -30.19 -14.83
#